data_AF-A0A6P2D1R5-F1
#
_entry.id   AF-A0A6P2D1R5-F1
#
_cell.length_a   1.000
_cell.length_b   1.000
_cell.length_c   1.000
_cell.angle_alpha   90.00
_cell.angle_beta   90.00
_cell.angle_gamma   90.00
#
_symmetry.space_group_name_H-M   'P 1'
#
loop_
_entity.id
_entity.type
_entity.pdbx_description
1 polymer ?
#
loop_
_entity_poly.entity_id
_entity_poly.type
_entity_poly.pdbx_seq_one_letter_code
_entity_poly.pdbx_strand_id
1 'polypeptide(L)'
;MTEVEWLAGSDPKPMLQFLSDKASDRKLRLFAVAVARRCPGDVTDPALAEAVDVAELASDGIVGQDALLAAVRRADSLVGTLFIRDGERPPWNATPVEIRAPMHWAFIATSPGHMHMAALRDCDLFHCGWASKLNRAHQPPVLREIFGNPFRPVTFPPEWRTSTVLALAGQMYESREFGAMPMLADALQDAAL
;
A
#
# COMPACT_ATOMS: atom_id res chain seq x y z
N MET A 1 -6.13 10.39 18.65
CA MET A 1 -7.27 9.96 17.82
C MET A 1 -8.14 9.02 18.64
N THR A 2 -9.46 9.16 18.58
CA THR A 2 -10.46 8.29 19.21
C THR A 2 -11.10 7.33 18.19
N GLU A 3 -11.87 6.34 18.65
CA GLU A 3 -12.61 5.42 17.77
C GLU A 3 -13.61 6.17 16.86
N VAL A 4 -14.34 7.14 17.41
CA VAL A 4 -15.30 7.96 16.65
C VAL A 4 -14.60 8.78 15.58
N GLU A 5 -13.48 9.42 15.93
CA GLU A 5 -12.65 10.17 14.98
C GLU A 5 -12.10 9.25 13.87
N TRP A 6 -11.71 8.01 14.21
CA TRP A 6 -11.23 7.03 13.23
C TRP A 6 -12.32 6.61 12.24
N LEU A 7 -13.54 6.35 12.73
CA LEU A 7 -14.65 5.91 11.89
C LEU A 7 -15.20 7.04 11.01
N ALA A 8 -15.28 8.26 11.53
CA ALA A 8 -15.83 9.41 10.81
C ALA A 8 -14.79 10.23 10.02
N GLY A 9 -13.49 10.06 10.30
CA GLY A 9 -12.43 10.90 9.74
C GLY A 9 -12.32 10.85 8.21
N SER A 10 -12.21 12.00 7.56
CA SER A 10 -11.96 12.10 6.12
C SER A 10 -10.54 12.57 5.78
N ASP A 11 -9.72 12.85 6.81
CA ASP A 11 -8.33 13.24 6.66
C ASP A 11 -7.40 12.06 7.02
N PRO A 12 -6.60 11.55 6.07
CA PRO A 12 -5.68 10.44 6.33
C PRO A 12 -4.48 10.83 7.22
N LYS A 13 -4.14 12.11 7.35
CA LYS A 13 -2.96 12.57 8.10
C LYS A 13 -3.02 12.24 9.61
N PRO A 14 -4.08 12.61 10.36
CA PRO A 14 -4.19 12.22 11.77
C PRO A 14 -4.31 10.70 11.96
N MET A 15 -4.91 9.98 10.99
CA MET A 15 -4.99 8.52 11.00
C MET A 15 -3.60 7.88 10.89
N LEU A 16 -2.81 8.30 9.91
CA LEU A 16 -1.42 7.86 9.72
C LEU A 16 -0.56 8.21 10.93
N GLN A 17 -0.68 9.42 11.47
CA GLN A 17 0.05 9.84 12.67
C GLN A 17 -0.27 8.93 13.87
N PHE A 18 -1.55 8.57 14.06
CA PHE A 18 -1.97 7.66 15.11
C PHE A 18 -1.43 6.23 14.95
N LEU A 19 -1.23 5.77 13.71
CA LEU A 19 -0.65 4.47 13.38
C LEU A 19 0.88 4.41 13.53
N SER A 20 1.51 5.53 13.90
CA SER A 20 2.96 5.77 14.02
C SER A 20 3.81 4.59 14.49
N ASP A 21 3.37 4.11 15.63
CA ASP A 21 3.96 3.15 16.55
C ASP A 21 3.27 1.79 16.49
N LYS A 22 2.22 1.65 15.66
CA LYS A 22 1.31 0.50 15.62
C LYS A 22 1.33 -0.25 14.28
N ALA A 23 1.71 0.44 13.21
CA ALA A 23 1.71 -0.12 11.87
C ALA A 23 2.98 -0.93 11.60
N SER A 24 2.83 -2.12 11.04
CA SER A 24 3.95 -2.87 10.49
C SER A 24 4.32 -2.33 9.10
N ASP A 25 5.59 -2.47 8.74
CA ASP A 25 6.11 -2.12 7.41
C ASP A 25 5.28 -2.77 6.28
N ARG A 26 4.86 -4.04 6.49
CA ARG A 26 3.97 -4.75 5.55
C ARG A 26 2.68 -3.99 5.28
N LYS A 27 1.96 -3.56 6.33
CA LYS A 27 0.68 -2.88 6.16
C LYS A 27 0.84 -1.48 5.53
N LEU A 28 1.94 -0.80 5.83
CA LEU A 28 2.25 0.50 5.23
C LEU A 28 2.57 0.38 3.74
N ARG A 29 3.29 -0.68 3.36
CA ARG A 29 3.56 -1.00 1.95
C ARG A 29 2.27 -1.32 1.19
N LEU A 30 1.41 -2.16 1.76
CA LEU A 30 0.10 -2.47 1.19
C LEU A 30 -0.78 -1.21 1.05
N PHE A 31 -0.72 -0.29 2.01
CA PHE A 31 -1.42 0.99 1.91
C PHE A 31 -0.91 1.80 0.72
N ALA A 32 0.42 1.93 0.58
CA ALA A 32 1.01 2.64 -0.56
C ALA A 32 0.66 1.99 -1.90
N VAL A 33 0.70 0.65 -2.01
CA VAL A 33 0.28 -0.12 -3.20
C VAL A 33 -1.20 0.13 -3.52
N ALA A 34 -2.07 0.03 -2.52
CA ALA A 34 -3.50 0.20 -2.68
C ALA A 34 -3.88 1.62 -3.14
N VAL A 35 -3.15 2.63 -2.65
CA VAL A 35 -3.31 4.02 -3.11
C VAL A 35 -2.72 4.20 -4.51
N ALA A 36 -1.54 3.65 -4.80
CA ALA A 36 -0.92 3.70 -6.13
C ALA A 36 -1.86 3.18 -7.22
N ARG A 37 -2.48 2.01 -6.99
CA ARG A 37 -3.43 1.39 -7.94
C ARG A 37 -4.75 2.15 -8.10
N ARG A 38 -5.12 2.94 -7.10
CA ARG A 38 -6.36 3.74 -7.09
C ARG A 38 -6.13 5.19 -7.55
N CYS A 39 -4.91 5.57 -7.90
CA CYS A 39 -4.64 6.86 -8.52
C CYS A 39 -5.21 6.87 -9.96
N PRO A 40 -6.27 7.65 -10.27
CA PRO A 40 -6.55 8.05 -11.65
C PRO A 40 -5.34 8.65 -12.37
N GLY A 41 -5.30 8.50 -13.69
CA GLY A 41 -4.08 8.72 -14.47
C GLY A 41 -3.49 7.36 -14.77
N ASP A 42 -3.55 6.96 -16.03
CA ASP A 42 -3.02 5.67 -16.45
C ASP A 42 -1.59 5.57 -15.94
N VAL A 43 -1.32 4.58 -15.10
CA VAL A 43 0.04 4.02 -14.99
C VAL A 43 0.28 3.26 -16.29
N THR A 44 0.25 3.98 -17.42
CA THR A 44 0.52 3.43 -18.75
C THR A 44 1.99 3.07 -18.87
N ASP A 45 2.83 3.55 -17.95
CA ASP A 45 4.22 3.17 -17.87
C ASP A 45 4.40 1.78 -17.23
N PRO A 46 4.91 0.81 -17.99
CA PRO A 46 5.11 -0.55 -17.49
C PRO A 46 6.07 -0.64 -16.30
N ALA A 47 7.04 0.26 -16.17
CA ALA A 47 8.01 0.22 -15.07
C ALA A 47 7.38 0.68 -13.74
N LEU A 48 6.43 1.61 -13.78
CA LEU A 48 5.67 2.01 -12.59
C LEU A 48 4.69 0.93 -12.17
N ALA A 49 4.02 0.28 -13.12
CA ALA A 49 3.18 -0.89 -12.83
C ALA A 49 4.00 -2.03 -12.20
N GLU A 50 5.14 -2.37 -12.81
CA GLU A 50 6.07 -3.36 -12.28
C GLU A 50 6.53 -3.03 -10.86
N ALA A 51 6.87 -1.76 -10.58
CA ALA A 51 7.29 -1.34 -9.24
C ALA A 51 6.20 -1.54 -8.19
N VAL A 52 4.95 -1.26 -8.53
CA VAL A 52 3.79 -1.49 -7.65
C VAL A 52 3.58 -3.00 -7.43
N ASP A 53 3.73 -3.82 -8.47
CA ASP A 53 3.59 -5.28 -8.36
C ASP A 53 4.71 -5.90 -7.51
N VAL A 54 5.95 -5.49 -7.71
CA VAL A 54 7.10 -5.91 -6.88
C VAL A 54 6.90 -5.47 -5.42
N ALA A 55 6.35 -4.28 -5.17
CA ALA A 55 6.02 -3.82 -3.83
C ALA A 55 4.90 -4.67 -3.18
N GLU A 56 3.89 -5.10 -3.94
CA GLU A 56 2.87 -6.02 -3.43
C GLU A 56 3.51 -7.36 -3.04
N LEU A 57 4.29 -7.98 -3.93
CA LEU A 57 4.98 -9.24 -3.66
C LEU A 57 5.94 -9.16 -2.47
N ALA A 58 6.62 -8.02 -2.29
CA ALA A 58 7.52 -7.81 -1.15
C ALA A 58 6.75 -7.68 0.17
N SER A 59 5.50 -7.19 0.13
CA SER A 59 4.62 -7.15 1.30
C SER A 59 4.33 -8.56 1.82
N ASP A 60 4.30 -9.55 0.92
CA ASP A 60 4.06 -10.96 1.25
C ASP A 60 5.35 -11.76 1.48
N GLY A 61 6.51 -11.10 1.40
CA GLY A 61 7.81 -11.76 1.60
C GLY A 61 8.25 -12.66 0.45
N ILE A 62 7.56 -12.62 -0.69
CA ILE A 62 7.88 -13.42 -1.89
C ILE A 62 9.18 -12.91 -2.54
N VAL A 63 9.40 -11.60 -2.51
CA VAL A 63 10.61 -10.95 -3.03
C VAL A 63 11.32 -10.13 -1.94
N GLY A 64 12.65 -10.07 -2.01
CA GLY A 64 13.49 -9.35 -1.06
C GLY A 64 13.77 -7.89 -1.43
N GLN A 65 14.58 -7.21 -0.63
CA GLN A 65 14.92 -5.79 -0.85
C GLN A 65 15.63 -5.52 -2.18
N ASP A 66 16.42 -6.45 -2.70
CA ASP A 66 17.12 -6.28 -3.97
C ASP A 66 16.15 -6.10 -5.15
N ALA A 67 15.03 -6.82 -5.13
CA ALA A 67 13.98 -6.70 -6.13
C ALA A 67 13.30 -5.32 -6.06
N LEU A 68 13.00 -4.84 -4.84
CA LEU A 68 12.45 -3.51 -4.62
C LEU A 68 13.39 -2.42 -5.16
N LEU A 69 14.68 -2.50 -4.82
CA LEU A 69 15.69 -1.54 -5.28
C LEU A 69 15.85 -1.57 -6.80
N ALA A 70 15.78 -2.75 -7.43
CA ALA A 70 15.83 -2.87 -8.88
C ALA A 70 14.61 -2.23 -9.56
N ALA A 71 13.42 -2.44 -9.01
CA ALA A 71 12.20 -1.85 -9.52
C ALA A 71 12.17 -0.32 -9.36
N VAL A 72 12.64 0.21 -8.21
CA VAL A 72 12.79 1.66 -7.98
C VAL A 72 13.72 2.27 -9.02
N ARG A 73 14.87 1.64 -9.28
CA ARG A 73 15.84 2.15 -10.27
C ARG A 73 15.26 2.19 -11.68
N ARG A 74 14.46 1.19 -12.06
CA ARG A 74 13.76 1.20 -13.36
C ARG A 74 12.75 2.35 -13.43
N ALA A 75 11.94 2.53 -12.38
CA ALA A 75 10.99 3.63 -12.28
C ALA A 75 11.67 5.03 -12.25
N ASP A 76 12.78 5.21 -11.53
CA ASP A 76 13.53 6.48 -11.46
C ASP A 76 14.31 6.76 -12.76
N SER A 77 14.76 5.73 -13.49
CA SER A 77 15.36 5.91 -14.81
C SER A 77 14.38 6.53 -15.80
N LEU A 78 13.08 6.29 -15.67
CA LEU A 78 12.03 6.96 -16.44
C LEU A 78 11.96 8.46 -16.13
N VAL A 79 12.14 8.83 -14.85
CA VAL A 79 12.24 10.23 -14.42
C VAL A 79 13.48 10.87 -15.03
N GLY A 80 14.59 10.14 -15.12
CA GLY A 80 15.78 10.57 -15.82
C GLY A 80 15.55 10.78 -17.32
N THR A 81 14.91 9.84 -18.02
CA THR A 81 14.77 9.91 -19.49
C THR A 81 13.69 10.84 -19.99
N LEU A 82 12.57 10.98 -19.27
CA LEU A 82 11.48 11.90 -19.65
C LEU A 82 11.80 13.37 -19.33
N PHE A 83 12.77 13.63 -18.44
CA PHE A 83 12.96 14.95 -17.87
C PHE A 83 14.40 15.48 -17.87
N ILE A 84 15.45 14.67 -18.13
CA ILE A 84 16.80 15.21 -18.34
C ILE A 84 16.85 15.91 -19.71
N ARG A 85 16.88 17.24 -19.67
CA ARG A 85 17.28 18.09 -20.81
C ARG A 85 18.64 18.68 -20.46
N ASP A 86 19.63 18.50 -21.34
CA ASP A 86 20.98 19.07 -21.18
C ASP A 86 21.77 18.63 -19.92
N GLY A 87 21.47 17.45 -19.36
CA GLY A 87 22.22 16.87 -18.24
C GLY A 87 21.78 17.34 -16.85
N GLU A 88 20.73 18.17 -16.75
CA GLU A 88 20.16 18.60 -15.47
C GLU A 88 18.84 17.86 -15.19
N ARG A 89 18.67 17.38 -13.95
CA ARG A 89 17.38 16.86 -13.44
C ARG A 89 16.50 18.08 -13.13
N PRO A 90 15.38 18.30 -13.82
CA PRO A 90 14.54 19.46 -13.55
C PRO A 90 13.96 19.34 -12.13
N PRO A 91 13.64 20.48 -11.50
CA PRO A 91 13.08 20.46 -10.17
C PRO A 91 11.78 19.64 -10.17
N TRP A 92 11.53 18.87 -9.10
CA TRP A 92 10.41 17.91 -9.02
C TRP A 92 9.03 18.51 -9.35
N ASN A 93 8.88 19.83 -9.20
CA ASN A 93 7.68 20.58 -9.53
C ASN A 93 7.46 20.85 -11.03
N ALA A 94 8.43 20.59 -11.90
CA ALA A 94 8.37 20.80 -13.35
C ALA A 94 7.80 19.59 -14.13
N THR A 95 7.63 18.43 -13.49
CA THR A 95 6.98 17.25 -14.10
C THR A 95 5.47 17.46 -14.23
N PRO A 96 4.79 17.01 -15.32
CA PRO A 96 3.33 17.04 -15.38
C PRO A 96 2.71 16.31 -14.19
N VAL A 97 1.61 16.86 -13.69
CA VAL A 97 0.95 16.38 -12.46
C VAL A 97 0.42 14.95 -12.62
N GLU A 98 0.06 14.55 -13.86
CA GLU A 98 -0.46 13.22 -14.18
C GLU A 98 0.60 12.12 -14.01
N ILE A 99 1.87 12.47 -14.21
CA ILE A 99 2.99 11.53 -14.14
C ILE A 99 3.54 11.44 -12.70
N ARG A 100 3.52 12.56 -11.97
CA ARG A 100 4.14 12.69 -10.63
C ARG A 100 3.47 11.83 -9.56
N ALA A 101 2.16 11.68 -9.63
CA ALA A 101 1.38 10.97 -8.61
C ALA A 101 1.63 9.44 -8.57
N PRO A 102 1.51 8.69 -9.69
CA PRO A 102 1.80 7.26 -9.68
C PRO A 102 3.27 6.99 -9.39
N MET A 103 4.18 7.85 -9.87
CA MET A 103 5.61 7.78 -9.50
C MET A 103 5.83 7.88 -8.00
N HIS A 104 5.20 8.86 -7.34
CA HIS A 104 5.37 9.06 -5.91
C HIS A 104 4.90 7.84 -5.11
N TRP A 105 3.72 7.30 -5.42
CA TRP A 105 3.19 6.15 -4.70
C TRP A 105 3.95 4.85 -5.00
N ALA A 106 4.42 4.66 -6.24
CA ALA A 106 5.34 3.58 -6.56
C ALA A 106 6.64 3.69 -5.76
N PHE A 107 7.19 4.91 -5.61
CA PHE A 107 8.38 5.16 -4.81
C PHE A 107 8.16 4.89 -3.31
N ILE A 108 7.04 5.35 -2.74
CA ILE A 108 6.68 5.02 -1.35
C ILE A 108 6.55 3.50 -1.20
N ALA A 109 5.78 2.85 -2.09
CA ALA A 109 5.52 1.41 -2.03
C ALA A 109 6.79 0.57 -2.16
N THR A 110 7.82 1.09 -2.81
CA THR A 110 9.11 0.38 -2.98
C THR A 110 10.18 0.82 -1.99
N SER A 111 9.93 1.85 -1.18
CA SER A 111 10.87 2.33 -0.18
C SER A 111 11.17 1.27 0.90
N PRO A 112 12.34 1.35 1.55
CA PRO A 112 12.60 0.61 2.78
C PRO A 112 11.53 0.84 3.86
N GLY A 113 11.20 -0.22 4.61
CA GLY A 113 10.14 -0.23 5.64
C GLY A 113 10.17 0.99 6.58
N HIS A 114 11.32 1.25 7.19
CA HIS A 114 11.54 2.36 8.12
C HIS A 114 11.27 3.77 7.56
N MET A 115 11.25 3.95 6.23
CA MET A 115 10.94 5.23 5.59
C MET A 115 9.47 5.41 5.22
N HIS A 116 8.66 4.34 5.21
CA HIS A 116 7.26 4.43 4.79
C HIS A 116 6.48 5.42 5.64
N MET A 117 6.59 5.32 6.96
CA MET A 117 5.80 6.20 7.85
C MET A 117 6.14 7.68 7.64
N ALA A 118 7.42 8.00 7.48
CA ALA A 118 7.86 9.38 7.22
C ALA A 118 7.32 9.85 5.86
N ALA A 119 7.54 9.06 4.80
CA ALA A 119 7.10 9.39 3.46
C ALA A 119 5.57 9.56 3.35
N LEU A 120 4.80 8.73 4.06
CA LEU A 120 3.33 8.79 4.09
C LEU A 120 2.80 10.02 4.85
N ARG A 121 3.44 10.40 5.96
CA ARG A 121 3.08 11.62 6.73
C ARG A 121 3.43 12.90 5.97
N ASP A 122 4.54 12.87 5.26
CA ASP A 122 5.13 13.99 4.53
C ASP A 122 4.74 14.00 3.06
N CYS A 123 3.71 13.23 2.67
CA CYS A 123 3.18 13.20 1.31
C CYS A 123 2.76 14.62 0.82
N ASP A 124 2.41 15.51 1.76
CA ASP A 124 2.15 16.95 1.54
C ASP A 124 3.43 17.73 1.16
N LEU A 125 4.61 17.37 1.68
CA LEU A 125 5.88 18.09 1.47
C LEU A 125 6.44 17.93 0.05
N PHE A 126 6.04 16.89 -0.68
CA PHE A 126 6.51 16.65 -2.04
C PHE A 126 5.77 17.47 -3.10
N HIS A 127 4.86 18.39 -2.71
CA HIS A 127 4.19 19.34 -3.61
C HIS A 127 3.61 18.65 -4.87
N CYS A 128 3.18 17.41 -4.75
CA CYS A 128 2.44 16.75 -5.81
C CYS A 128 1.08 17.45 -5.82
N GLY A 129 0.82 18.35 -6.78
CA GLY A 129 -0.49 19.01 -6.98
C GLY A 129 -1.67 18.04 -7.20
N TRP A 130 -1.41 16.75 -7.01
CA TRP A 130 -2.29 15.60 -7.07
C TRP A 130 -2.62 14.99 -5.70
N ALA A 131 -2.27 15.66 -4.59
CA ALA A 131 -3.17 15.72 -3.44
C ALA A 131 -4.49 16.43 -3.83
N SER A 132 -5.07 16.07 -4.98
CA SER A 132 -6.42 16.42 -5.34
C SER A 132 -7.31 15.88 -4.23
N LYS A 133 -8.38 16.62 -3.91
CA LYS A 133 -9.39 16.16 -2.94
C LYS A 133 -9.83 14.71 -3.22
N LEU A 134 -9.78 14.28 -4.48
CA LEU A 134 -10.12 12.93 -4.92
C LEU A 134 -9.20 11.86 -4.32
N ASN A 135 -7.87 11.94 -4.49
CA ASN A 135 -6.97 10.92 -3.91
C ASN A 135 -7.03 10.92 -2.37
N ARG A 136 -7.06 12.12 -1.77
CA ARG A 136 -7.15 12.27 -0.31
C ARG A 136 -8.45 11.71 0.27
N ALA A 137 -9.56 11.78 -0.48
CA ALA A 137 -10.85 11.22 -0.06
C ALA A 137 -10.90 9.68 -0.09
N HIS A 138 -10.08 9.02 -0.92
CA HIS A 138 -10.06 7.56 -1.02
C HIS A 138 -9.12 6.89 0.00
N GLN A 139 -8.16 7.63 0.56
CA GLN A 139 -7.20 7.08 1.52
C GLN A 139 -7.83 6.63 2.86
N PRO A 140 -8.74 7.38 3.52
CA PRO A 140 -9.33 6.94 4.78
C PRO A 140 -10.08 5.59 4.68
N PRO A 141 -10.91 5.33 3.66
CA PRO A 141 -11.45 3.99 3.43
C PRO A 141 -10.38 2.90 3.32
N VAL A 142 -9.32 3.12 2.54
CA VAL A 142 -8.22 2.15 2.37
C VAL A 142 -7.45 1.92 3.68
N LEU A 143 -7.24 2.96 4.48
CA LEU A 143 -6.64 2.81 5.82
C LEU A 143 -7.49 1.90 6.70
N ARG A 144 -8.82 2.07 6.69
CA ARG A 144 -9.73 1.20 7.45
C ARG A 144 -9.76 -0.22 6.91
N GLU A 145 -9.65 -0.39 5.60
CA GLU A 145 -9.59 -1.71 4.96
C GLU A 145 -8.34 -2.50 5.40
N ILE A 146 -7.17 -1.85 5.40
CA ILE A 146 -5.87 -2.52 5.68
C ILE A 146 -5.59 -2.66 7.18
N PHE A 147 -5.91 -1.62 7.95
CA PHE A 147 -5.62 -1.59 9.38
C PHE A 147 -6.79 -2.05 10.24
N GLY A 148 -8.01 -2.12 9.67
CA GLY A 148 -9.22 -2.39 10.42
C GLY A 148 -9.59 -1.24 11.34
N ASN A 149 -10.29 -1.56 12.42
CA ASN A 149 -10.50 -0.65 13.53
C ASN A 149 -9.41 -0.90 14.60
N PRO A 150 -8.43 0.00 14.77
CA PRO A 150 -7.33 -0.21 15.71
C PRO A 150 -7.77 -0.13 17.19
N PHE A 151 -8.99 0.36 17.46
CA PHE A 151 -9.59 0.38 18.80
C PHE A 151 -10.35 -0.90 19.12
N ARG A 152 -10.62 -1.73 18.10
CA ARG A 152 -11.21 -3.06 18.24
C ARG A 152 -10.37 -4.10 17.50
N PRO A 153 -9.16 -4.43 18.01
CA PRO A 153 -8.35 -5.47 17.41
C PRO A 153 -9.14 -6.78 17.35
N VAL A 154 -9.18 -7.40 16.17
CA VAL A 154 -9.75 -8.74 16.01
C VAL A 154 -8.74 -9.74 16.57
N THR A 155 -9.08 -10.39 17.68
CA THR A 155 -8.31 -11.50 18.23
C THR A 155 -8.66 -12.75 17.44
N PHE A 156 -7.66 -13.39 16.83
CA PHE A 156 -7.83 -14.66 16.14
C PHE A 156 -7.47 -15.79 17.11
N PRO A 157 -8.42 -16.64 17.51
CA PRO A 157 -8.15 -17.74 18.43
C PRO A 157 -7.07 -18.67 17.85
N PRO A 158 -6.04 -19.06 18.61
CA PRO A 158 -4.98 -19.93 18.12
C PRO A 158 -5.48 -21.26 17.55
N GLU A 159 -6.55 -21.81 18.14
CA GLU A 159 -7.22 -23.05 17.72
C GLU A 159 -7.72 -23.00 16.27
N TRP A 160 -8.09 -21.82 15.76
CA TRP A 160 -8.53 -21.63 14.38
C TRP A 160 -7.40 -21.83 13.36
N ARG A 161 -6.12 -21.84 13.77
CA ARG A 161 -4.97 -21.99 12.86
C ARG A 161 -4.63 -23.45 12.58
N THR A 162 -5.63 -24.28 12.31
CA THR A 162 -5.42 -25.67 11.87
C THR A 162 -4.76 -25.71 10.49
N SER A 163 -4.10 -26.82 10.16
CA SER A 163 -3.49 -27.00 8.83
C SER A 163 -4.51 -26.86 7.71
N THR A 164 -5.74 -27.33 7.91
CA THR A 164 -6.84 -27.21 6.94
C THR A 164 -7.27 -25.76 6.72
N VAL A 165 -7.50 -24.99 7.80
CA VAL A 165 -7.87 -23.57 7.70
C VAL A 165 -6.77 -22.80 6.98
N LEU A 166 -5.50 -23.03 7.36
CA LEU A 166 -4.36 -22.36 6.73
C LEU A 166 -4.20 -22.74 5.24
N ALA A 167 -4.44 -24.00 4.87
CA ALA A 167 -4.37 -24.46 3.49
C ALA A 167 -5.47 -23.82 2.62
N LEU A 168 -6.73 -23.80 3.09
CA LEU A 168 -7.84 -23.17 2.38
C LEU A 168 -7.62 -21.66 2.23
N ALA A 169 -7.26 -20.98 3.32
CA ALA A 169 -6.98 -19.56 3.30
C ALA A 169 -5.80 -19.23 2.39
N GLY A 170 -4.72 -20.02 2.43
CA GLY A 170 -3.55 -19.87 1.56
C GLY A 170 -3.91 -20.03 0.09
N GLN A 171 -4.64 -21.10 -0.26
CA GLN A 171 -5.09 -21.34 -1.63
C GLN A 171 -5.93 -20.17 -2.17
N MET A 172 -6.93 -19.73 -1.40
CA MET A 172 -7.79 -18.60 -1.80
C MET A 172 -7.00 -17.31 -1.95
N TYR A 173 -5.99 -17.09 -1.11
CA TYR A 173 -5.12 -15.93 -1.18
C TYR A 173 -4.27 -15.94 -2.45
N GLU A 174 -3.63 -17.07 -2.75
CA GLU A 174 -2.76 -17.25 -3.91
C GLU A 174 -3.52 -17.20 -5.24
N SER A 175 -4.65 -17.92 -5.34
CA SER A 175 -5.44 -17.98 -6.57
C SER A 175 -6.32 -16.76 -6.80
N ARG A 176 -6.60 -15.98 -5.75
CA ARG A 176 -7.64 -14.94 -5.71
C ARG A 176 -9.04 -15.47 -6.05
N GLU A 177 -9.25 -16.78 -5.93
CA GLU A 177 -10.55 -17.42 -6.11
C GLU A 177 -11.19 -17.69 -4.75
N PHE A 178 -12.27 -16.97 -4.46
CA PHE A 178 -12.93 -17.01 -3.15
C PHE A 178 -14.11 -17.98 -3.09
N GLY A 179 -14.26 -18.88 -4.08
CA GLY A 179 -15.37 -19.84 -4.15
C GLY A 179 -15.39 -20.84 -3.00
N ALA A 180 -14.23 -21.15 -2.41
CA ALA A 180 -14.09 -22.04 -1.26
C ALA A 180 -14.40 -21.38 0.10
N MET A 181 -14.88 -20.13 0.12
CA MET A 181 -15.17 -19.40 1.36
C MET A 181 -16.17 -20.11 2.30
N PRO A 182 -17.23 -20.81 1.82
CA PRO A 182 -18.07 -21.62 2.69
C PRO A 182 -17.31 -22.75 3.39
N MET A 183 -16.39 -23.42 2.69
CA MET A 183 -15.57 -24.49 3.28
C MET A 183 -14.59 -23.95 4.32
N LEU A 184 -14.06 -22.74 4.11
CA LEU A 184 -13.23 -22.07 5.11
C LEU A 184 -14.05 -21.74 6.37
N ALA A 185 -15.31 -21.32 6.22
CA ALA A 185 -16.20 -21.05 7.35
C ALA A 185 -16.49 -22.32 8.16
N ASP A 186 -16.78 -23.44 7.49
CA ASP A 186 -16.98 -24.73 8.16
C ASP A 186 -15.71 -25.17 8.90
N ALA A 187 -14.55 -25.08 8.26
CA ALA A 187 -13.27 -25.44 8.89
C ALA A 187 -12.93 -24.57 10.12
N LEU A 188 -13.30 -23.28 10.10
CA LEU A 188 -13.15 -22.38 11.25
C LEU A 188 -14.11 -22.75 12.38
N GLN A 189 -15.34 -23.13 12.05
CA GLN A 189 -16.34 -23.57 13.03
C GLN A 189 -15.89 -24.89 13.70
N ASP A 190 -15.42 -25.86 12.91
CA ASP A 190 -14.91 -27.14 13.42
C ASP A 190 -13.69 -26.96 14.34
N ALA A 191 -12.83 -25.98 14.04
CA ALA A 191 -11.67 -25.66 14.85
C ALA A 191 -12.00 -24.92 16.17
N ALA A 192 -13.23 -24.42 16.31
CA ALA A 192 -13.71 -23.72 17.50
C ALA A 192 -14.44 -24.66 18.50
N LEU A 193 -14.59 -25.94 18.15
CA LEU A 193 -15.22 -26.99 18.96
C LEU A 193 -14.17 -27.75 19.78
#